data_AF-A0A915ZH97-F1
#
_entry.id   AF-A0A915ZH97-F1
#
_cell.length_a   1.000
_cell.length_b   1.000
_cell.length_c   1.000
_cell.angle_alpha   90.00
_cell.angle_beta   90.00
_cell.angle_gamma   90.00
#
_symmetry.space_group_name_H-M   'P 1'
#
loop_
_entity.id
_entity.type
_entity.pdbx_description
1 polymer ?
#
loop_
_entity_poly.entity_id
_entity_poly.type
_entity_poly.pdbx_seq_one_letter_code
_entity_poly.pdbx_strand_id
1 'polypeptide(L)'
;MDVVKNVSKLLIKVSIYPIKDECYGAVEGYLVLNHASFFSNFTEDDWITYYNENIHKQLTKQVRSIRGTLFLKSREAIFSIFGSRLPPINTNAGPSEVAKWKRKPEVKDCFEGLFKKMNPKDKNSSIVLVSVINRALQNDHSNAELAYVLAICSTILNPNHDEIRYKKNIMKQKVKKFLKKINSQTGIRYSDFEDNSYEEEESGNETEDEDDDV
;
A
#
# COMPACT_ATOMS: atom_id res chain seq x y z
N MET A 1 5.53 27.18 0.92
CA MET A 1 5.06 26.08 1.78
C MET A 1 4.34 25.09 0.87
N ASP A 2 4.62 23.80 0.97
CA ASP A 2 4.18 22.82 -0.02
C ASP A 2 2.94 22.06 0.48
N VAL A 3 1.75 22.59 0.14
CA VAL A 3 0.44 22.03 0.50
C VAL A 3 0.33 20.58 0.05
N VAL A 4 0.76 20.28 -1.19
CA VAL A 4 0.74 18.93 -1.76
C VAL A 4 1.57 17.96 -0.92
N LYS A 5 2.80 18.34 -0.56
CA LYS A 5 3.68 17.51 0.27
C LYS A 5 3.15 17.27 1.68
N ASN A 6 2.52 18.26 2.30
CA ASN A 6 1.99 18.10 3.65
C ASN A 6 0.69 17.30 3.66
N VAL A 7 -0.24 17.61 2.77
CA VAL A 7 -1.52 16.90 2.65
C VAL A 7 -1.29 15.44 2.26
N SER A 8 -0.41 15.16 1.30
CA SER A 8 -0.13 13.76 0.89
C SER A 8 0.39 12.88 2.04
N LYS A 9 1.22 13.42 2.94
CA LYS A 9 1.70 12.70 4.13
C LYS A 9 0.61 12.44 5.15
N LEU A 10 -0.36 13.34 5.30
CA LEU A 10 -1.50 13.15 6.19
C LEU A 10 -2.50 12.16 5.57
N LEU A 11 -2.77 12.34 4.28
CA LEU A 11 -3.75 11.54 3.54
C LEU A 11 -3.36 10.06 3.49
N ILE A 12 -2.09 9.74 3.25
CA ILE A 12 -1.63 8.33 3.19
C ILE A 12 -1.80 7.59 4.53
N LYS A 13 -1.81 8.33 5.65
CA LYS A 13 -2.05 7.74 6.97
C LYS A 13 -3.51 7.32 7.15
N VAL A 14 -4.44 7.83 6.34
CA VAL A 14 -5.87 7.52 6.39
C VAL A 14 -6.30 6.63 5.22
N SER A 15 -5.87 6.96 3.99
CA SER A 15 -6.25 6.27 2.76
C SER A 15 -5.05 6.08 1.83
N ILE A 16 -4.70 4.82 1.57
CA ILE A 16 -3.59 4.42 0.69
C ILE A 16 -3.95 4.61 -0.79
N TYR A 17 -5.23 4.49 -1.10
CA TYR A 17 -5.82 4.64 -2.43
C TYR A 17 -6.96 5.67 -2.35
N PRO A 18 -6.64 6.96 -2.10
CA PRO A 18 -7.67 7.94 -1.89
C PRO A 18 -8.47 8.20 -3.15
N ILE A 19 -9.78 8.38 -2.99
CA ILE A 19 -10.66 8.88 -4.06
C ILE A 19 -10.59 10.40 -4.14
N LYS A 20 -11.11 10.97 -5.23
CA LYS A 20 -11.04 12.41 -5.50
C LYS A 20 -11.62 13.26 -4.36
N ASP A 21 -12.73 12.83 -3.78
CA ASP A 21 -13.42 13.55 -2.70
C ASP A 21 -12.60 13.53 -1.40
N GLU A 22 -11.95 12.41 -1.09
CA GLU A 22 -11.03 12.31 0.06
C GLU A 22 -9.82 13.24 -0.12
N CYS A 23 -9.27 13.29 -1.34
CA CYS A 23 -8.20 14.23 -1.68
C CYS A 23 -8.66 15.69 -1.54
N TYR A 24 -9.86 16.02 -2.04
CA TYR A 24 -10.44 17.36 -1.98
C TYR A 24 -10.63 17.81 -0.52
N GLY A 25 -11.35 17.02 0.27
CA GLY A 25 -11.62 17.33 1.67
C GLY A 25 -10.35 17.42 2.52
N ALA A 26 -9.33 16.60 2.24
CA ALA A 26 -8.04 16.68 2.93
C ALA A 26 -7.28 17.97 2.62
N VAL A 27 -7.31 18.44 1.37
CA VAL A 27 -6.69 19.72 0.99
C VAL A 27 -7.46 20.89 1.61
N GLU A 28 -8.79 20.88 1.48
CA GLU A 28 -9.65 21.92 2.02
C GLU A 28 -9.46 22.06 3.53
N GLY A 29 -9.58 20.95 4.28
CA GLY A 29 -9.38 20.94 5.72
C GLY A 29 -7.98 21.43 6.12
N TYR A 30 -6.93 21.07 5.37
CA TYR A 30 -5.59 21.58 5.62
C TYR A 30 -5.48 23.09 5.39
N LEU A 31 -6.04 23.61 4.30
CA LEU A 31 -6.00 25.03 3.98
C LEU A 31 -6.83 25.86 4.96
N VAL A 32 -8.02 25.39 5.36
CA VAL A 32 -8.84 26.07 6.38
C VAL A 32 -8.07 26.19 7.70
N LEU A 33 -7.34 25.15 8.12
CA LEU A 33 -6.61 25.14 9.39
C LEU A 33 -5.30 25.92 9.35
N ASN A 34 -4.58 25.92 8.23
CA ASN A 34 -3.20 26.45 8.15
C ASN A 34 -3.08 27.72 7.31
N HIS A 35 -4.06 28.00 6.46
CA HIS A 35 -4.05 29.05 5.44
C HIS A 35 -5.44 29.70 5.26
N ALA A 36 -6.17 29.91 6.35
CA ALA A 36 -7.55 30.40 6.33
C ALA A 36 -7.75 31.68 5.50
N SER A 37 -6.82 32.63 5.58
CA SER A 37 -6.88 33.90 4.83
C SER A 37 -6.68 33.74 3.31
N PHE A 38 -5.98 32.69 2.89
CA PHE A 38 -5.88 32.33 1.47
C PHE A 38 -7.18 31.70 1.01
N PHE A 39 -7.70 30.74 1.79
CA PHE A 39 -8.90 29.98 1.47
C PHE A 39 -10.17 30.85 1.45
N SER A 40 -10.27 31.84 2.35
CA SER A 40 -11.43 32.74 2.44
C SER A 40 -11.67 33.62 1.21
N ASN A 41 -10.72 33.66 0.26
CA ASN A 41 -10.86 34.44 -0.97
C ASN A 41 -11.61 33.68 -2.08
N PHE A 42 -11.90 32.40 -1.88
CA PHE A 42 -12.59 31.58 -2.87
C PHE A 42 -14.09 31.52 -2.58
N THR A 43 -14.91 31.60 -3.63
CA THR A 43 -16.26 31.02 -3.60
C THR A 43 -16.17 29.49 -3.73
N GLU A 44 -17.27 28.77 -3.48
CA GLU A 44 -17.29 27.31 -3.62
C GLU A 44 -16.91 26.86 -5.05
N ASP A 45 -17.52 27.48 -6.07
CA ASP A 45 -17.25 27.15 -7.47
C ASP A 45 -15.81 27.50 -7.89
N ASP A 46 -15.28 28.63 -7.41
CA ASP A 46 -13.89 29.04 -7.68
C ASP A 46 -12.91 28.07 -7.04
N TRP A 47 -13.20 27.60 -5.83
CA TRP A 47 -12.36 26.65 -5.11
C TRP A 47 -12.31 25.29 -5.82
N ILE A 48 -13.47 24.77 -6.26
CA ILE A 48 -13.55 23.51 -7.02
C ILE A 48 -12.69 23.59 -8.28
N THR A 49 -12.82 24.68 -9.03
CA THR A 49 -12.03 24.93 -10.25
C THR A 49 -10.53 24.98 -9.92
N TYR A 50 -10.15 25.80 -8.95
CA TYR A 50 -8.76 25.96 -8.54
C TYR A 50 -8.12 24.64 -8.10
N TYR A 51 -8.82 23.84 -7.28
CA TYR A 51 -8.32 22.53 -6.82
C TYR A 51 -8.06 21.60 -7.99
N ASN A 52 -9.01 21.48 -8.93
CA ASN A 52 -8.91 20.56 -10.06
C ASN A 52 -7.73 20.92 -10.97
N GLU A 53 -7.56 22.21 -11.27
CA GLU A 53 -6.53 22.69 -12.18
C GLU A 53 -5.13 22.72 -11.56
N ASN A 54 -5.01 23.05 -10.27
CA ASN A 54 -3.72 23.39 -9.67
C ASN A 54 -3.19 22.32 -8.70
N ILE A 55 -4.07 21.59 -8.01
CA ILE A 55 -3.67 20.74 -6.88
C ILE A 55 -3.88 19.26 -7.18
N HIS A 56 -5.01 18.87 -7.76
CA HIS A 56 -5.44 17.47 -7.83
C HIS A 56 -4.38 16.56 -8.47
N LYS A 57 -3.90 16.90 -9.67
CA LYS A 57 -2.90 16.10 -10.40
C LYS A 57 -1.59 15.94 -9.62
N GLN A 58 -1.11 17.03 -9.02
CA GLN A 58 0.13 17.02 -8.23
C GLN A 58 -0.02 16.19 -6.96
N LEU A 59 -1.15 16.32 -6.26
CA LEU A 59 -1.46 15.55 -5.07
C LEU A 59 -1.53 14.05 -5.36
N THR A 60 -2.25 13.65 -6.41
CA THR A 60 -2.37 12.25 -6.82
C THR A 60 -1.01 11.65 -7.17
N LYS A 61 -0.16 12.40 -7.90
CA LYS A 61 1.22 11.98 -8.20
C LYS A 61 2.06 11.81 -6.93
N GLN A 62 1.96 12.77 -6.00
CA GLN A 62 2.70 12.72 -4.74
C GLN A 62 2.26 11.54 -3.85
N VAL A 63 0.95 11.30 -3.72
CA VAL A 63 0.40 10.13 -3.00
C VAL A 63 0.87 8.83 -3.63
N ARG A 64 0.83 8.72 -4.97
CA ARG A 64 1.37 7.55 -5.70
C ARG A 64 2.86 7.33 -5.40
N SER A 65 3.65 8.40 -5.35
CA SER A 65 5.07 8.33 -5.01
C SER A 65 5.32 7.86 -3.59
N ILE A 66 4.59 8.37 -2.60
CA ILE A 66 4.71 7.93 -1.20
C ILE A 66 4.32 6.46 -1.07
N ARG A 67 3.21 6.05 -1.69
CA ARG A 67 2.78 4.64 -1.75
C ARG A 67 3.85 3.75 -2.39
N GLY A 68 4.43 4.17 -3.51
CA GLY A 68 5.53 3.46 -4.18
C GLY A 68 6.76 3.30 -3.28
N THR A 69 7.10 4.34 -2.51
CA THR A 69 8.19 4.28 -1.52
C THR A 69 7.89 3.24 -0.44
N LEU A 70 6.67 3.21 0.10
CA LEU A 70 6.27 2.23 1.10
C LEU A 70 6.27 0.80 0.55
N PHE A 71 5.88 0.63 -0.72
CA PHE A 71 6.01 -0.65 -1.43
C PHE A 71 7.47 -1.12 -1.48
N LEU A 72 8.39 -0.25 -1.91
CA LEU A 72 9.81 -0.57 -2.01
C LEU A 72 10.39 -0.97 -0.66
N LYS A 73 10.14 -0.19 0.40
CA LYS A 73 10.58 -0.51 1.77
C LYS A 73 10.06 -1.87 2.25
N SER A 74 8.79 -2.17 1.97
CA SER A 74 8.19 -3.46 2.33
C SER A 74 8.83 -4.62 1.58
N ARG A 75 9.08 -4.44 0.28
CA ARG A 75 9.78 -5.43 -0.55
C ARG A 75 11.20 -5.65 -0.03
N GLU A 76 11.96 -4.60 0.20
CA GLU A 76 13.32 -4.67 0.77
C GLU A 76 13.32 -5.36 2.13
N ALA A 77 12.35 -5.08 3.00
CA ALA A 77 12.21 -5.76 4.28
C ALA A 77 12.03 -7.28 4.11
N ILE A 78 11.14 -7.72 3.20
CA ILE A 78 10.92 -9.14 2.91
C ILE A 78 12.21 -9.79 2.37
N PHE A 79 12.85 -9.16 1.39
CA PHE A 79 14.07 -9.68 0.77
C PHE A 79 15.28 -9.64 1.71
N SER A 80 15.33 -8.71 2.68
CA SER A 80 16.40 -8.70 3.68
C SER A 80 16.34 -9.93 4.61
N ILE A 81 15.15 -10.50 4.81
CA ILE A 81 14.95 -11.69 5.66
C ILE A 81 15.09 -12.98 4.86
N PHE A 82 14.47 -13.04 3.69
CA PHE A 82 14.37 -14.27 2.89
C PHE A 82 15.31 -14.31 1.69
N GLY A 83 16.02 -13.23 1.36
CA GLY A 83 16.74 -13.09 0.09
C GLY A 83 17.73 -14.22 -0.20
N SER A 84 18.41 -14.76 0.81
CA SER A 84 19.33 -15.90 0.65
C SER A 84 18.63 -17.25 0.41
N ARG A 85 17.32 -17.33 0.68
CA ARG A 85 16.49 -18.53 0.49
C ARG A 85 15.64 -18.44 -0.77
N LEU A 86 15.46 -17.24 -1.32
CA LEU A 86 14.66 -17.03 -2.52
C LEU A 86 15.53 -17.31 -3.76
N PRO A 87 15.02 -18.07 -4.74
CA PRO A 87 15.70 -18.22 -6.02
C PRO A 87 15.76 -16.87 -6.73
N PRO A 88 16.78 -16.62 -7.57
CA PRO A 88 16.87 -15.37 -8.33
C PRO A 88 15.67 -15.23 -9.27
N ILE A 89 15.27 -13.98 -9.49
CA ILE A 89 14.27 -13.60 -10.49
C ILE A 89 14.71 -12.36 -11.23
N ASN A 90 14.46 -12.33 -12.54
CA ASN A 90 14.73 -11.16 -13.36
C ASN A 90 13.79 -10.01 -12.95
N THR A 91 14.31 -8.80 -12.81
CA THR A 91 13.50 -7.60 -12.56
C THR A 91 12.54 -7.30 -13.71
N ASN A 92 12.88 -7.75 -14.92
CA ASN A 92 12.07 -7.62 -16.13
C ASN A 92 11.23 -8.88 -16.40
N ALA A 93 11.11 -9.79 -15.43
CA ALA A 93 10.32 -11.01 -15.59
C ALA A 93 8.87 -10.65 -15.95
N GLY A 94 8.33 -11.31 -16.97
CA GLY A 94 6.93 -11.15 -17.38
C GLY A 94 5.96 -11.96 -16.50
N PRO A 95 4.65 -11.67 -16.49
CA PRO A 95 3.68 -12.24 -15.54
C PRO A 95 3.79 -13.76 -15.31
N SER A 96 3.91 -14.51 -16.40
CA SER A 96 4.06 -15.97 -16.37
C SER A 96 5.34 -16.44 -15.66
N GLU A 97 6.44 -15.71 -15.78
CA GLU A 97 7.72 -16.06 -15.15
C GLU A 97 7.67 -15.85 -13.63
N VAL A 98 7.06 -14.76 -13.15
CA VAL A 98 6.84 -14.60 -11.70
C VAL A 98 5.85 -15.63 -11.18
N ALA A 99 4.78 -15.95 -11.91
CA ALA A 99 3.87 -17.01 -11.49
C ALA A 99 4.59 -18.35 -11.33
N LYS A 100 5.49 -18.70 -12.27
CA LYS A 100 6.35 -19.89 -12.16
C LYS A 100 7.33 -19.79 -10.99
N TRP A 101 7.94 -18.62 -10.79
CA TRP A 101 8.87 -18.39 -9.67
C TRP A 101 8.17 -18.53 -8.32
N LYS A 102 6.97 -17.95 -8.15
CA LYS A 102 6.18 -18.04 -6.91
C LYS A 102 5.74 -19.46 -6.58
N ARG A 103 5.53 -20.30 -7.60
CA ARG A 103 5.20 -21.74 -7.44
C ARG A 103 6.39 -22.60 -7.02
N LYS A 104 7.62 -22.07 -7.01
CA LYS A 104 8.79 -22.82 -6.54
C LYS A 104 8.64 -23.14 -5.04
N PRO A 105 9.01 -24.36 -4.60
CA PRO A 105 8.91 -24.76 -3.19
C PRO A 105 9.59 -23.77 -2.25
N GLU A 106 10.75 -23.24 -2.63
CA GLU A 106 11.52 -22.30 -1.81
C GLU A 106 10.78 -20.96 -1.58
N VAL A 107 10.04 -20.50 -2.58
CA VAL A 107 9.23 -19.27 -2.46
C VAL A 107 8.00 -19.52 -1.59
N LYS A 108 7.34 -20.67 -1.79
CA LYS A 108 6.21 -21.10 -0.95
C LYS A 108 6.64 -21.25 0.53
N ASP A 109 7.80 -21.87 0.77
CA ASP A 109 8.36 -22.03 2.12
C ASP A 109 8.66 -20.67 2.78
N CYS A 110 9.12 -19.68 2.02
CA CYS A 110 9.31 -18.32 2.50
C CYS A 110 7.97 -17.62 2.80
N PHE A 111 6.95 -17.81 1.97
CA PHE A 111 5.61 -17.28 2.20
C PHE A 111 4.98 -17.84 3.48
N GLU A 112 4.98 -19.16 3.66
CA GLU A 112 4.56 -19.80 4.91
C GLU A 112 5.43 -19.37 6.10
N GLY A 113 6.72 -19.14 5.82
CA GLY A 113 7.70 -18.62 6.77
C GLY A 113 7.35 -17.28 7.39
N LEU A 114 6.50 -16.46 6.75
CA LEU A 114 6.02 -15.19 7.32
C LEU A 114 5.38 -15.38 8.70
N PHE A 115 4.75 -16.52 8.94
CA PHE A 115 4.04 -16.83 10.19
C PHE A 115 4.86 -17.69 11.16
N LYS A 116 6.13 -17.97 10.83
CA LYS A 116 7.08 -18.69 11.70
C LYS A 116 7.92 -17.70 12.52
N LYS A 117 8.57 -18.18 13.58
CA LYS A 117 9.53 -17.39 14.35
C LYS A 117 10.82 -17.15 13.56
N MET A 118 11.42 -15.97 13.70
CA MET A 118 12.75 -15.67 13.12
C MET A 118 13.81 -16.65 13.61
N ASN A 119 13.80 -16.97 14.91
CA ASN A 119 14.61 -18.02 15.51
C ASN A 119 13.71 -19.02 16.25
N PRO A 120 13.46 -20.22 15.69
CA PRO A 120 12.62 -21.24 16.33
C PRO A 120 13.12 -21.72 17.70
N LYS A 121 14.42 -21.58 17.99
CA LYS A 121 15.02 -21.99 19.27
C LYS A 121 14.80 -20.95 20.38
N ASP A 122 14.51 -19.70 20.02
CA ASP A 122 14.26 -18.62 20.96
C ASP A 122 12.75 -18.43 21.14
N LYS A 123 12.26 -18.66 22.38
CA LYS A 123 10.85 -18.50 22.71
C LYS A 123 10.37 -17.06 22.57
N ASN A 124 11.26 -16.07 22.76
CA ASN A 124 10.96 -14.65 22.69
C ASN A 124 11.18 -14.06 21.29
N SER A 125 11.66 -14.85 20.34
CA SER A 125 11.85 -14.42 18.95
C SER A 125 10.53 -13.95 18.36
N SER A 126 10.55 -12.76 17.75
CA SER A 126 9.44 -12.26 16.95
C SER A 126 9.11 -13.18 15.79
N ILE A 127 7.85 -13.14 15.38
CA ILE A 127 7.39 -13.73 14.12
C ILE A 127 8.01 -12.95 12.95
N VAL A 128 8.29 -13.63 11.84
CA VAL A 128 8.89 -13.00 10.66
C VAL A 128 8.04 -11.84 10.16
N LEU A 129 6.71 -11.99 10.07
CA LEU A 129 5.79 -10.93 9.65
C LEU A 129 5.94 -9.65 10.49
N VAL A 130 6.03 -9.77 11.81
CA VAL A 130 6.28 -8.62 12.71
C VAL A 130 7.63 -7.97 12.40
N SER A 131 8.64 -8.80 12.10
CA SER A 131 9.98 -8.32 11.75
C SER A 131 10.04 -7.66 10.37
N VAL A 132 9.13 -8.00 9.45
CA VAL A 132 8.94 -7.29 8.17
C VAL A 132 8.31 -5.94 8.43
N ILE A 133 7.21 -5.91 9.20
CA ILE A 133 6.49 -4.68 9.55
C ILE A 133 7.43 -3.67 10.22
N ASN A 134 8.19 -4.09 11.22
CA ASN A 134 9.13 -3.22 11.94
C ASN A 134 10.29 -2.69 11.08
N ARG A 135 10.64 -3.38 9.98
CA ARG A 135 11.65 -2.91 9.01
C ARG A 135 11.05 -1.97 7.96
N ALA A 136 9.81 -2.22 7.57
CA ALA A 136 9.12 -1.43 6.54
C ALA A 136 8.56 -0.11 7.08
N LEU A 137 8.09 -0.12 8.33
CA LEU A 137 7.40 0.99 8.99
C LEU A 137 8.23 1.61 10.10
N GLN A 138 7.94 2.88 10.39
CA GLN A 138 8.43 3.57 11.58
C GLN A 138 7.47 3.33 12.76
N ASN A 139 7.88 3.68 13.98
CA ASN A 139 7.09 3.43 15.19
C ASN A 139 5.75 4.21 15.23
N ASP A 140 5.57 5.25 14.41
CA ASP A 140 4.38 6.11 14.34
C ASP A 140 3.48 5.85 13.12
N HIS A 141 3.55 4.62 12.57
CA HIS A 141 2.76 4.23 11.40
C HIS A 141 1.26 4.16 11.70
N SER A 142 0.45 4.41 10.67
CA SER A 142 -1.00 4.29 10.77
C SER A 142 -1.50 2.87 10.49
N ASN A 143 -2.77 2.61 10.83
CA ASN A 143 -3.45 1.37 10.44
C ASN A 143 -3.54 1.22 8.91
N ALA A 144 -3.62 2.32 8.16
CA ALA A 144 -3.64 2.28 6.70
C ALA A 144 -2.30 1.83 6.13
N GLU A 145 -1.19 2.34 6.67
CA GLU A 145 0.17 1.92 6.30
C GLU A 145 0.41 0.45 6.68
N LEU A 146 0.00 0.03 7.89
CA LEU A 146 0.06 -1.36 8.32
C LEU A 146 -0.75 -2.29 7.40
N ALA A 147 -1.98 -1.91 7.06
CA ALA A 147 -2.83 -2.66 6.14
C ALA A 147 -2.18 -2.83 4.76
N TYR A 148 -1.48 -1.80 4.28
CA TYR A 148 -0.75 -1.86 3.01
C TYR A 148 0.45 -2.78 3.07
N VAL A 149 1.23 -2.74 4.14
CA VAL A 149 2.35 -3.67 4.34
C VAL A 149 1.85 -5.12 4.41
N LEU A 150 0.75 -5.39 5.09
CA LEU A 150 0.12 -6.71 5.13
C LEU A 150 -0.37 -7.14 3.73
N ALA A 151 -1.01 -6.24 2.98
CA ALA A 151 -1.42 -6.49 1.61
C ALA A 151 -0.23 -6.87 0.72
N ILE A 152 0.90 -6.17 0.86
CA ILE A 152 2.15 -6.46 0.15
C ILE A 152 2.69 -7.84 0.53
N CYS A 153 2.78 -8.15 1.83
CA CYS A 153 3.23 -9.45 2.32
C CYS A 153 2.34 -10.60 1.82
N SER A 154 1.02 -10.36 1.73
CA SER A 154 0.05 -11.33 1.18
C SER A 154 0.14 -11.52 -0.34
N THR A 155 0.99 -10.78 -1.03
CA THR A 155 1.03 -10.74 -2.51
C THR A 155 2.41 -11.06 -3.08
N ILE A 156 3.50 -10.50 -2.52
CA ILE A 156 4.86 -10.60 -3.09
C ILE A 156 5.33 -12.04 -3.24
N LEU A 157 5.18 -12.88 -2.20
CA LEU A 157 5.63 -14.27 -2.22
C LEU A 157 4.47 -15.27 -2.39
N ASN A 158 3.23 -14.79 -2.54
CA ASN A 158 2.06 -15.65 -2.52
C ASN A 158 1.92 -16.44 -3.83
N PRO A 159 1.97 -17.79 -3.80
CA PRO A 159 1.88 -18.65 -4.99
C PRO A 159 0.55 -18.56 -5.74
N ASN A 160 -0.51 -18.10 -5.07
CA ASN A 160 -1.86 -18.01 -5.63
C ASN A 160 -2.14 -16.64 -6.29
N HIS A 161 -1.12 -15.79 -6.46
CA HIS A 161 -1.22 -14.49 -7.14
C HIS A 161 -0.36 -14.51 -8.41
N ASP A 162 -1.01 -14.84 -9.53
CA ASP A 162 -0.37 -15.09 -10.83
C ASP A 162 0.03 -13.81 -11.60
N GLU A 163 -0.48 -12.64 -11.21
CA GLU A 163 -0.20 -11.39 -11.92
C GLU A 163 0.95 -10.60 -11.26
N ILE A 164 1.98 -10.28 -12.05
CA ILE A 164 3.06 -9.33 -11.68
C ILE A 164 2.54 -7.92 -11.56
N ARG A 165 1.62 -7.56 -12.46
CA ARG A 165 1.06 -6.23 -12.52
C ARG A 165 0.08 -6.15 -11.38
N TYR A 166 0.51 -5.55 -10.26
CA TYR A 166 -0.34 -5.22 -9.13
C TYR A 166 -1.52 -4.40 -9.64
N LYS A 167 -2.62 -5.06 -10.03
CA LYS A 167 -3.85 -4.35 -10.38
C LYS A 167 -4.19 -3.52 -9.15
N LYS A 168 -4.24 -2.20 -9.37
CA LYS A 168 -4.53 -1.21 -8.33
C LYS A 168 -5.74 -1.65 -7.50
N ASN A 169 -6.76 -2.21 -8.17
CA ASN A 169 -7.99 -2.73 -7.58
C ASN A 169 -7.75 -3.90 -6.61
N ILE A 170 -6.94 -4.91 -6.99
CA ILE A 170 -6.62 -6.04 -6.10
C ILE A 170 -5.92 -5.55 -4.83
N MET A 171 -4.94 -4.66 -4.98
CA MET A 171 -4.24 -4.10 -3.82
C MET A 171 -5.15 -3.24 -2.96
N LYS A 172 -6.03 -2.42 -3.57
CA LYS A 172 -7.04 -1.62 -2.87
C LYS A 172 -7.95 -2.50 -2.02
N GLN A 173 -8.44 -3.61 -2.57
CA GLN A 173 -9.29 -4.56 -1.86
C GLN A 173 -8.56 -5.28 -0.72
N LYS A 174 -7.32 -5.73 -0.95
CA LYS A 174 -6.48 -6.30 0.12
C LYS A 174 -6.26 -5.31 1.26
N VAL A 175 -5.96 -4.05 0.95
CA VAL A 175 -5.83 -2.98 1.96
C VAL A 175 -7.13 -2.83 2.74
N LYS A 176 -8.28 -2.70 2.06
CA LYS A 176 -9.61 -2.56 2.69
C LYS A 176 -9.90 -3.73 3.65
N LYS A 177 -9.60 -4.96 3.21
CA LYS A 177 -9.75 -6.18 4.01
C LYS A 177 -8.87 -6.16 5.27
N PHE A 178 -7.58 -5.88 5.14
CA PHE A 178 -6.66 -5.83 6.29
C PHE A 178 -6.99 -4.67 7.23
N LEU A 179 -7.37 -3.51 6.70
CA LEU A 179 -7.79 -2.36 7.49
C LEU A 179 -9.02 -2.68 8.33
N LYS A 180 -10.03 -3.35 7.75
CA LYS A 180 -11.21 -3.83 8.50
C LYS A 180 -10.82 -4.76 9.65
N LYS A 181 -9.89 -5.69 9.41
CA LYS A 181 -9.40 -6.64 10.45
C LYS A 181 -8.62 -5.96 11.57
N ILE A 182 -7.75 -5.01 11.23
CA ILE A 182 -6.98 -4.22 12.19
C ILE A 182 -7.94 -3.41 13.06
N ASN A 183 -8.90 -2.72 12.44
CA ASN A 183 -9.87 -1.88 13.15
C ASN A 183 -10.83 -2.70 14.02
N SER A 184 -11.16 -3.94 13.62
CA SER A 184 -11.93 -4.88 14.45
C SER A 184 -11.10 -5.61 15.50
N GLN A 185 -9.79 -5.32 15.61
CA GLN A 185 -8.83 -5.97 16.51
C GLN A 185 -8.82 -7.49 16.39
N THR A 186 -9.15 -8.00 15.20
CA THR A 186 -9.06 -9.43 14.90
C THR A 186 -7.63 -9.78 14.56
N GLY A 187 -7.09 -10.82 15.20
CA GLY A 187 -5.73 -11.28 14.94
C GLY A 187 -5.53 -11.66 13.46
N ILE A 188 -4.39 -11.23 12.90
CA ILE A 188 -4.00 -11.58 11.52
C ILE A 188 -3.50 -13.03 11.48
N ARG A 189 -4.11 -13.84 10.62
CA ARG A 189 -3.81 -15.28 10.46
C ARG A 189 -3.31 -15.59 9.05
N TYR A 190 -2.68 -16.75 8.90
CA TYR A 190 -2.19 -17.24 7.62
C TYR A 190 -3.30 -17.33 6.55
N SER A 191 -4.50 -17.79 6.92
CA SER A 191 -5.67 -17.86 6.03
C SER A 191 -6.07 -16.51 5.42
N ASP A 192 -5.77 -15.40 6.12
CA ASP A 192 -6.11 -14.07 5.63
C ASP A 192 -5.27 -13.67 4.40
N PHE A 193 -4.10 -14.30 4.26
CA PHE A 193 -3.15 -14.07 3.17
C PHE A 193 -3.44 -14.99 1.98
N GLU A 194 -4.01 -16.17 2.20
CA GLU A 194 -4.40 -17.10 1.13
C GLU A 194 -5.73 -16.72 0.46
N ASP A 195 -6.61 -16.06 1.20
CA ASP A 195 -7.94 -15.73 0.72
C ASP A 195 -7.90 -14.71 -0.44
N ASN A 196 -8.35 -15.21 -1.59
CA ASN A 196 -8.42 -14.54 -2.87
C ASN A 196 -9.84 -14.14 -3.26
N SER A 197 -10.80 -14.19 -2.33
CA SER A 197 -12.14 -13.66 -2.57
C SER A 197 -12.07 -12.14 -2.70
N TYR A 198 -12.22 -11.67 -3.93
CA TYR A 198 -12.18 -10.26 -4.29
C TYR A 198 -13.43 -9.99 -5.12
N GLU A 199 -14.32 -9.15 -4.59
CA GLU A 199 -15.47 -8.67 -5.35
C GLU A 199 -14.97 -7.72 -6.44
N GLU A 200 -15.40 -7.87 -7.69
CA GLU A 200 -15.16 -6.84 -8.70
C GLU A 200 -15.94 -5.58 -8.29
N GLU A 201 -15.24 -4.54 -7.82
CA GLU A 201 -15.88 -3.24 -7.61
C GLU A 201 -16.02 -2.55 -8.98
N GLU A 202 -17.23 -2.08 -9.32
CA GLU A 202 -17.46 -1.18 -10.46
C GLU A 202 -16.50 0.01 -10.36
N SER A 203 -15.93 0.41 -11.51
CA SER A 203 -15.03 1.54 -11.65
C SER A 203 -15.76 2.85 -11.31
N GLY A 204 -15.90 3.15 -10.02
CA GLY A 204 -16.44 4.42 -9.57
C GLY A 204 -15.44 5.52 -9.91
N ASN A 205 -15.70 6.27 -11.00
CA ASN A 205 -14.99 7.46 -11.48
C ASN A 205 -13.58 7.65 -10.86
N GLU A 206 -12.72 6.67 -11.10
CA GLU A 206 -11.29 6.83 -10.83
C GLU A 206 -10.74 7.52 -12.06
N THR A 207 -10.13 8.69 -11.89
CA THR A 207 -9.41 9.39 -12.94
C THR A 207 -8.42 8.41 -13.57
N GLU A 208 -8.77 7.97 -14.78
CA GLU A 208 -7.86 7.45 -15.78
C GLU A 208 -6.82 8.53 -16.03
N ASP A 209 -5.66 8.39 -15.37
CA ASP A 209 -4.42 8.85 -15.94
C ASP A 209 -3.56 7.59 -16.07
N GLU A 210 -3.93 6.77 -17.06
CA GLU A 210 -2.98 5.96 -17.80
C GLU A 210 -2.00 6.92 -18.47
N ASP A 211 -0.91 7.24 -17.78
CA ASP A 211 0.35 7.49 -18.47
C ASP A 211 1.24 6.30 -18.11
N ASP A 212 1.20 5.31 -19.01
CA ASP A 212 2.38 4.49 -19.31
C ASP A 212 3.55 5.43 -19.57
N ASP A 213 4.58 5.36 -18.74
CA ASP A 213 5.94 5.66 -19.17
C ASP A 213 6.96 5.06 -18.19
N VAL A 214 7.51 3.93 -18.66
CA VAL A 214 8.77 3.24 -18.31
C VAL A 214 8.88 2.52 -16.96
#